data_AF-A0A5S5D0R8-F1
#
_entry.id   AF-A0A5S5D0R8-F1
#
_cell.length_a   1.000
_cell.length_b   1.000
_cell.length_c   1.000
_cell.angle_alpha   90.00
_cell.angle_beta   90.00
_cell.angle_gamma   90.00
#
_symmetry.space_group_name_H-M   'P 1'
#
loop_
_entity.id
_entity.type
_entity.pdbx_description
1 polymer ?
#
loop_
_entity_poly.entity_id
_entity_poly.type
_entity_poly.pdbx_seq_one_letter_code
_entity_poly.pdbx_strand_id
1 'polypeptide(L)' 'MSGPLVSGAGFLVLLAAAAVLELRARRSGSPARAAEALGAAMRTTGGRLTVLAVWFWLGVHFLAR' A
#
# COMPACT_ATOMS: atom_id res chain seq x y z
N MET A 1 13.18 -1.72 -19.30
CA MET A 1 12.43 -2.86 -18.72
C MET A 1 10.95 -2.50 -18.71
N SER A 2 10.10 -3.43 -19.13
CA SER A 2 8.77 -3.24 -19.70
C SER A 2 7.78 -2.48 -18.80
N GLY A 3 7.36 -1.28 -19.24
CA GLY A 3 6.45 -0.36 -18.54
C GLY A 3 5.05 -0.86 -18.09
N PRO A 4 4.42 -1.89 -18.70
CA PRO A 4 3.13 -2.39 -18.21
C PRO A 4 3.22 -3.32 -16.99
N LEU A 5 4.26 -4.14 -16.89
CA LEU A 5 4.38 -5.16 -15.84
C LEU A 5 4.69 -4.55 -14.46
N VAL A 6 5.56 -3.53 -14.43
CA VAL A 6 5.86 -2.76 -13.20
C VAL A 6 4.62 -2.00 -12.73
N SER A 7 3.79 -1.53 -13.66
CA SER A 7 2.54 -0.83 -13.35
C SER A 7 1.49 -1.75 -12.73
N GLY A 8 1.26 -2.92 -13.37
CA GLY A 8 0.33 -3.92 -12.87
C GLY A 8 0.73 -4.47 -11.49
N ALA A 9 2.02 -4.69 -11.26
CA ALA A 9 2.52 -5.17 -9.97
C ALA A 9 2.24 -4.17 -8.82
N GLY A 10 2.42 -2.87 -9.06
CA GLY A 10 2.13 -1.84 -8.06
C GLY A 10 0.64 -1.79 -7.66
N PHE A 11 -0.25 -1.87 -8.65
CA PHE A 11 -1.69 -1.92 -8.37
C PHE A 11 -2.12 -3.21 -7.65
N LEU A 12 -1.52 -4.36 -7.97
CA LEU A 12 -1.77 -5.61 -7.24
C LEU A 12 -1.36 -5.52 -5.77
N VAL A 13 -0.24 -4.86 -5.46
CA VAL A 13 0.19 -4.64 -4.08
C VAL A 13 -0.78 -3.73 -3.32
N LEU A 14 -1.24 -2.65 -3.96
CA LEU A 14 -2.25 -1.76 -3.36
C LEU A 14 -3.59 -2.48 -3.14
N LEU A 15 -4.02 -3.30 -4.10
CA LEU A 15 -5.22 -4.12 -3.98
C LEU A 15 -5.11 -5.12 -2.82
N ALA A 16 -3.97 -5.80 -2.70
CA ALA A 16 -3.71 -6.72 -1.60
C ALA A 16 -3.74 -6.00 -0.24
N ALA A 17 -3.15 -4.81 -0.14
CA ALA A 17 -3.18 -4.01 1.08
C ALA A 17 -4.62 -3.60 1.45
N ALA A 18 -5.42 -3.18 0.48
CA ALA A 18 -6.83 -2.86 0.67
C ALA A 18 -7.64 -4.09 1.13
N ALA A 19 -7.41 -5.26 0.52
CA ALA A 19 -8.08 -6.50 0.90
C ALA A 19 -7.74 -6.92 2.34
N VAL A 20 -6.49 -6.75 2.77
CA VAL A 20 -6.07 -7.01 4.16
C VAL A 20 -6.78 -6.07 5.13
N LEU A 21 -6.88 -4.77 4.78
CA LEU A 21 -7.59 -3.77 5.58
C LEU A 21 -9.08 -4.11 5.72
N GLU A 22 -9.73 -4.44 4.60
CA GLU A 22 -11.13 -4.85 4.54
C GLU A 22 -11.38 -6.10 5.39
N LEU A 23 -10.52 -7.12 5.28
CA LEU A 23 -10.61 -8.34 6.07
C LEU A 23 -10.42 -8.07 7.56
N ARG A 24 -9.51 -7.16 7.91
CA ARG A 24 -9.31 -6.72 9.30
C ARG A 24 -10.53 -5.99 9.84
N ALA A 25 -11.09 -5.05 9.08
CA ALA A 25 -12.30 -4.32 9.46
C ALA A 25 -13.50 -5.25 9.69
N ARG A 26 -13.68 -6.23 8.79
CA ARG A 26 -14.71 -7.27 8.92
C ARG A 26 -14.52 -8.14 10.16
N ARG A 27 -13.27 -8.46 10.52
CA ARG A 27 -12.94 -9.26 11.72
C ARG A 27 -13.02 -8.48 13.03
N SER A 28 -12.70 -7.19 13.04
CA SER A 28 -12.77 -6.36 14.25
C SER A 28 -14.18 -5.88 14.59
N GLY A 29 -15.15 -6.02 13.67
CA GLY A 29 -16.50 -5.45 13.82
C GLY A 29 -16.50 -3.91 13.91
N SER A 30 -15.35 -3.29 13.69
CA SER A 30 -15.09 -1.86 13.79
C SER A 30 -14.36 -1.43 12.52
N PRO A 31 -14.74 -0.29 11.90
CA PRO A 31 -14.10 0.19 10.68
C PRO A 31 -12.61 0.40 10.94
N ALA A 32 -11.75 -0.41 10.32
CA ALA A 32 -10.31 -0.19 10.37
C ALA A 32 -10.02 1.12 9.63
N ARG A 33 -9.62 2.16 10.36
CA ARG A 33 -9.30 3.45 9.75
C ARG A 33 -7.97 3.32 9.02
N ALA A 34 -7.94 3.69 7.74
CA ALA A 34 -6.71 3.67 6.94
C ALA A 34 -5.55 4.41 7.62
N ALA A 35 -5.85 5.50 8.34
CA ALA A 35 -4.88 6.26 9.12
C ALA A 35 -4.26 5.45 10.28
N GLU A 36 -5.04 4.63 10.99
CA GLU A 36 -4.53 3.77 12.07
C GLU A 36 -3.66 2.65 11.52
N ALA A 37 -4.07 2.05 10.39
CA ALA A 37 -3.29 1.02 9.73
C ALA A 37 -1.96 1.56 9.20
N LEU A 38 -1.97 2.75 8.60
CA LEU A 38 -0.77 3.43 8.17
C LEU A 38 0.11 3.80 9.37
N GLY A 39 -0.50 4.32 10.44
CA GLY A 39 0.21 4.61 11.70
C GLY A 39 0.86 3.38 12.30
N ALA A 40 0.20 2.22 12.25
CA ALA A 40 0.76 0.95 12.69
C ALA A 40 1.91 0.49 11.79
N ALA A 41 1.77 0.57 10.46
CA ALA A 41 2.82 0.23 9.51
C ALA A 41 4.08 1.08 9.75
N MET A 42 3.90 2.39 9.95
CA MET A 42 4.97 3.36 10.22
C MET A 42 5.72 3.11 11.54
N ARG A 43 5.16 2.34 12.48
CA ARG A 43 5.89 1.98 13.72
C ARG A 43 7.00 0.95 13.46
N THR A 44 6.90 0.17 12.38
CA THR A 44 7.90 -0.86 12.04
C THR A 44 8.91 -0.35 11.01
N THR A 45 10.15 -0.82 11.05
CA THR A 45 11.17 -0.49 10.03
C THR A 45 10.74 -1.04 8.66
N GLY A 46 10.24 -2.27 8.62
CA GLY A 46 9.74 -2.89 7.39
C GLY A 46 8.57 -2.11 6.78
N GLY A 47 7.57 -1.75 7.57
CA GLY A 47 6.42 -0.98 7.09
C GLY A 47 6.79 0.42 6.59
N ARG A 48 7.75 1.10 7.24
CA ARG A 48 8.30 2.37 6.73
C ARG A 48 8.94 2.20 5.36
N LEU A 49 9.76 1.18 5.17
CA LEU A 49 10.38 0.89 3.87
C LEU A 49 9.33 0.59 2.80
N THR A 50 8.28 -0.16 3.14
CA THR A 50 7.17 -0.43 2.22
C THR A 50 6.44 0.84 1.82
N VAL A 51 6.10 1.71 2.79
CA VAL A 51 5.42 3.00 2.52
C VAL A 51 6.29 3.88 1.63
N LEU A 52 7.60 3.98 1.92
CA LEU A 52 8.55 4.75 1.10
C LEU A 52 8.68 4.19 -0.32
N ALA A 53 8.75 2.86 -0.47
CA ALA A 53 8.82 2.22 -1.77
C ALA A 53 7.55 2.48 -2.60
N VAL A 54 6.37 2.36 -2.00
CA VAL A 54 5.08 2.67 -2.65
C VAL A 54 5.01 4.15 -3.03
N TRP A 55 5.41 5.06 -2.14
CA TRP A 55 5.43 6.50 -2.41
C TRP A 55 6.38 6.86 -3.56
N PHE A 56 7.61 6.34 -3.53
CA PHE A 56 8.61 6.57 -4.58
C PHE A 56 8.14 6.01 -5.92
N TRP A 57 7.56 4.80 -5.90
CA TRP A 57 6.98 4.20 -7.09
C TRP A 57 5.83 5.03 -7.66
N LEU A 58 4.91 5.53 -6.81
CA LEU A 58 3.84 6.43 -7.23
C LEU A 58 4.40 7.69 -7.88
N GLY A 59 5.38 8.33 -7.25
CA GLY A 59 6.00 9.55 -7.73
C GLY A 59 6.66 9.36 -9.10
N VAL A 60 7.46 8.32 -9.26
CA VAL A 60 8.08 7.99 -10.55
C VAL A 60 7.01 7.63 -11.59
N HIS A 61 5.99 6.85 -11.22
CA HIS A 61 4.96 6.42 -12.16
C HIS A 61 4.09 7.57 -12.69
N PHE A 62 3.70 8.50 -11.81
CA PHE A 62 2.90 9.68 -12.20
C PHE A 62 3.73 10.81 -12.81
N LEU A 63 5.01 10.95 -12.46
CA LEU A 63 5.87 12.00 -13.04
C LEU A 63 6.43 11.60 -14.41
N ALA A 64 6.62 10.29 -14.64
CA ALA A 64 7.11 9.75 -15.91
C ALA A 64 5.99 9.52 -16.95
N ARG A 65 4.74 9.91 -16.64
CA ARG A 65 3.56 9.80 -17.50
C ARG A 65 2.86 11.15 -17.59
#